data_AF-M4CMP1-F1
#
_entry.id   AF-M4CMP1-F1
#
_cell.length_a   1.000
_cell.length_b   1.000
_cell.length_c   1.000
_cell.angle_alpha   90.00
_cell.angle_beta   90.00
_cell.angle_gamma   90.00
#
_symmetry.space_group_name_H-M   'P 1'
#
loop_
_entity.id
_entity.type
_entity.pdbx_description
1 polymer ?
#
loop_
_entity_poly.entity_id
_entity_poly.type
_entity_poly.pdbx_seq_one_letter_code
_entity_poly.pdbx_strand_id
1 'polypeptide(L)'
;MYVGSRLKRTITRTSLRYEARVGDTLPESVDWRKEGAVAEVKDQGSCAIEAVEGVNKIMMGDLISLYEQELVDCDTPYNEGCSGGLMDYAFKFIINNGGVDTEEDYPYKVVDGRCDQTRKNAKVVTIDSYEDVPANIKESLKKAFSHQPISVAIEAGGRVFQLYDSDIFDGICGTNLDHGVLAVGYGTENGKDYWIVKN
;
A
#
# COMPACT_ATOMS: atom_id res chain seq x y z
N MET A 1 -2.64 23.43 24.36
CA MET A 1 -4.06 23.00 24.34
C MET A 1 -4.25 22.26 23.02
N TYR A 2 -4.12 20.93 23.05
CA TYR A 2 -4.13 20.08 21.86
C TYR A 2 -5.59 19.74 21.57
N VAL A 3 -6.16 20.33 20.52
CA VAL A 3 -7.53 20.04 20.09
C VAL A 3 -7.42 18.98 18.99
N GLY A 4 -7.36 17.72 19.41
CA GLY A 4 -7.44 16.59 18.50
C GLY A 4 -8.79 16.62 17.78
N SER A 5 -8.77 16.98 16.50
CA SER A 5 -9.92 16.79 15.62
C SER A 5 -10.08 15.30 15.40
N ARG A 6 -11.07 14.69 16.07
CA ARG A 6 -11.66 13.44 15.61
C ARG A 6 -12.16 13.67 14.19
N LEU A 7 -11.39 13.24 13.21
CA LEU A 7 -11.76 13.27 11.80
C LEU A 7 -13.04 12.46 11.63
N LYS A 8 -14.09 13.12 11.14
CA LYS A 8 -15.27 12.42 10.62
C LYS A 8 -14.79 11.68 9.36
N ARG A 9 -14.57 10.37 9.49
CA ARG A 9 -14.39 9.45 8.38
C ARG A 9 -15.51 9.74 7.38
N THR A 10 -15.17 10.29 6.22
CA THR A 10 -16.13 10.38 5.12
C THR A 10 -16.51 8.93 4.84
N ILE A 11 -17.78 8.57 5.01
CA ILE A 11 -18.26 7.21 4.82
C ILE A 11 -18.21 6.92 3.32
N THR A 12 -17.02 6.59 2.82
CA THR A 12 -16.92 5.66 1.70
C THR A 12 -17.62 4.39 2.19
N ARG A 13 -18.66 3.94 1.49
CA ARG A 13 -19.28 2.64 1.80
C ARG A 13 -18.15 1.63 1.75
N THR A 14 -17.83 0.99 2.89
CA THR A 14 -16.93 -0.16 2.91
C THR A 14 -17.43 -1.11 1.83
N SER A 15 -16.60 -1.34 0.81
CA SER A 15 -16.97 -2.21 -0.29
C SER A 15 -17.18 -3.62 0.25
N LEU A 16 -18.29 -4.24 -0.13
CA LEU A 16 -18.57 -5.64 0.23
C LEU A 16 -17.87 -6.62 -0.73
N ARG A 17 -17.05 -6.12 -1.67
CA ARG A 17 -16.36 -6.95 -2.67
C ARG A 17 -15.47 -8.00 -2.00
N TYR A 18 -14.69 -7.56 -1.01
CA TYR A 18 -13.78 -8.43 -0.27
C TYR A 18 -14.35 -8.93 1.06
N GLU A 19 -15.64 -8.75 1.31
CA GLU A 19 -16.29 -9.38 2.45
C GLU A 19 -16.22 -10.91 2.28
N ALA A 20 -15.56 -11.58 3.23
CA ALA A 20 -15.52 -13.02 3.29
C ALA A 20 -16.91 -13.60 3.56
N ARG A 21 -17.28 -14.62 2.78
CA ARG A 21 -18.56 -15.31 2.90
C ARG A 21 -18.36 -16.79 3.19
N VAL A 22 -19.32 -17.39 3.89
CA VAL A 22 -19.35 -18.83 4.10
C VAL A 22 -19.38 -19.53 2.74
N GLY A 23 -18.39 -20.38 2.49
CA GLY A 23 -18.25 -21.12 1.23
C GLY A 23 -17.34 -20.46 0.19
N ASP A 24 -16.75 -19.29 0.46
CA ASP A 24 -15.72 -18.73 -0.40
C ASP A 24 -14.54 -19.72 -0.51
N THR A 25 -14.15 -20.05 -1.74
CA THR A 25 -12.95 -20.87 -2.02
C THR A 25 -11.81 -19.92 -2.34
N LEU A 26 -10.82 -19.85 -1.44
CA LEU A 26 -9.64 -19.00 -1.59
C LEU A 26 -8.40 -19.86 -1.92
N PRO A 27 -7.41 -19.32 -2.64
CA PRO A 27 -6.13 -20.01 -2.82
C PRO A 27 -5.50 -20.40 -1.48
N GLU A 28 -4.74 -21.50 -1.44
CA GLU A 28 -4.01 -21.87 -0.22
C GLU A 28 -2.85 -20.91 0.05
N SER A 29 -2.24 -20.38 -1.01
CA SER A 29 -1.17 -19.39 -0.97
C SER A 29 -1.26 -18.43 -2.14
N VAL A 30 -0.80 -17.21 -1.94
CA VAL A 30 -0.62 -16.19 -2.99
C VAL A 30 0.77 -15.59 -2.83
N ASP A 31 1.48 -15.37 -3.94
CA ASP A 31 2.76 -14.67 -3.95
C ASP A 31 2.91 -13.86 -5.25
N TRP A 32 2.55 -12.58 -5.19
CA TRP A 32 2.55 -11.70 -6.36
C TRP A 32 3.94 -11.44 -6.95
N ARG A 33 5.01 -11.76 -6.22
CA ARG A 33 6.38 -11.71 -6.76
C ARG A 33 6.56 -12.73 -7.88
N LYS A 34 5.93 -13.91 -7.75
CA LYS A 34 5.99 -14.97 -8.77
C LYS A 34 5.26 -14.59 -10.05
N GLU A 35 4.28 -13.70 -9.96
CA GLU A 35 3.54 -13.13 -11.08
C GLU A 35 4.21 -11.87 -11.66
N GLY A 36 5.36 -11.46 -11.11
CA GLY A 36 6.08 -10.27 -11.52
C GLY A 36 5.34 -8.97 -11.21
N ALA A 37 4.37 -8.98 -10.30
CA ALA A 37 3.53 -7.83 -9.90
C ALA A 37 4.03 -7.12 -8.64
N VAL A 38 5.33 -7.25 -8.35
CA VAL A 38 5.99 -6.61 -7.21
C VAL A 38 7.34 -6.09 -7.70
N ALA A 39 7.54 -4.78 -7.63
CA ALA A 39 8.80 -4.14 -7.98
C ALA A 39 9.90 -4.45 -6.94
N GLU A 40 11.15 -4.16 -7.31
CA GLU A 40 12.31 -4.25 -6.42
C GLU A 40 12.10 -3.43 -5.13
N VAL A 41 12.77 -3.87 -4.06
CA VAL A 41 12.72 -3.17 -2.76
C VAL A 41 13.39 -1.80 -2.89
N LYS A 42 12.73 -0.76 -2.41
CA LYS A 42 13.23 0.62 -2.38
C LYS A 42 13.59 0.99 -0.94
N ASP A 43 14.61 1.82 -0.75
CA ASP A 43 14.95 2.37 0.57
C ASP A 43 14.02 3.56 0.82
N GLN A 44 12.98 3.32 1.63
CA GLN A 44 11.78 4.13 1.90
C GLN A 44 10.91 4.52 0.68
N GLY A 45 9.61 4.23 0.76
CA GLY A 45 8.64 4.56 -0.29
C GLY A 45 7.19 4.56 0.24
N SER A 46 6.26 5.06 -0.57
CA SER A 46 4.83 5.00 -0.23
C SER A 46 4.27 3.67 -0.70
N CYS A 47 3.87 2.80 0.23
CA CYS A 47 3.20 1.53 -0.09
C CYS A 47 1.93 1.68 -0.95
N ALA A 48 1.39 2.91 -1.09
CA ALA A 48 0.34 3.22 -2.06
C ALA A 48 0.86 3.13 -3.50
N ILE A 49 2.05 3.68 -3.80
CA ILE A 49 2.66 3.59 -5.13
C ILE A 49 2.89 2.14 -5.51
N GLU A 50 3.50 1.37 -4.63
CA GLU A 50 3.82 -0.03 -4.91
C GLU A 50 2.57 -0.89 -5.17
N ALA A 51 1.45 -0.57 -4.53
CA ALA A 51 0.17 -1.21 -4.83
C ALA A 51 -0.36 -0.82 -6.23
N VAL A 52 -0.18 0.44 -6.65
CA VAL A 52 -0.54 0.89 -8.00
C VAL A 52 0.35 0.22 -9.06
N GLU A 53 1.66 0.10 -8.82
CA GLU A 53 2.58 -0.62 -9.70
C GLU A 53 2.13 -2.08 -9.91
N GLY A 54 1.78 -2.76 -8.82
CA GLY A 54 1.31 -4.14 -8.86
C GLY A 54 0.00 -4.31 -9.62
N VAL A 55 -0.98 -3.44 -9.37
CA VAL A 55 -2.26 -3.46 -10.13
C VAL A 55 -2.04 -3.13 -11.60
N ASN A 56 -1.17 -2.18 -11.93
CA ASN A 56 -0.84 -1.85 -13.31
C ASN A 56 -0.25 -3.07 -14.03
N LYS A 57 0.68 -3.80 -13.39
CA LYS A 57 1.21 -5.05 -13.93
C LYS A 57 0.12 -6.07 -14.20
N ILE A 58 -0.80 -6.26 -13.25
CA ILE A 58 -1.88 -7.25 -13.37
C ILE A 58 -2.84 -6.90 -14.51
N MET A 59 -3.17 -5.61 -14.66
CA MET A 59 -4.17 -5.15 -15.63
C MET A 59 -3.60 -4.94 -17.03
N MET A 60 -2.39 -4.38 -17.13
CA MET A 60 -1.79 -3.93 -18.39
C MET A 60 -0.65 -4.83 -18.85
N GLY A 61 -0.09 -5.67 -17.97
CA GLY A 61 1.03 -6.56 -18.28
C GLY A 61 2.42 -5.93 -18.04
N ASP A 62 2.48 -4.64 -17.73
CA ASP A 62 3.73 -3.89 -17.57
C ASP A 62 3.95 -3.48 -16.10
N LEU A 63 5.12 -3.82 -15.56
CA LEU A 63 5.54 -3.38 -14.23
C LEU A 63 6.34 -2.11 -14.42
N ILE A 64 5.67 -0.97 -14.23
CA ILE A 64 6.27 0.35 -14.38
C ILE A 64 6.65 0.82 -12.98
N SER A 65 7.91 1.20 -12.78
CA SER A 65 8.33 1.84 -11.53
C SER A 65 7.77 3.24 -11.50
N LEU A 66 6.88 3.48 -10.54
CA LEU A 66 6.19 4.74 -10.33
C LEU A 66 6.84 5.51 -9.20
N TYR A 67 6.49 6.78 -9.15
CA TYR A 67 7.27 7.74 -8.39
C TYR A 67 6.64 8.15 -7.05
N GLU A 68 7.38 7.95 -5.96
CA GLU A 68 6.92 8.28 -4.60
C GLU A 68 6.94 9.78 -4.27
N GLN A 69 7.90 10.56 -4.77
CA GLN A 69 8.02 11.96 -4.33
C GLN A 69 6.88 12.83 -4.89
N GLU A 70 6.24 12.47 -6.01
CA GLU A 70 5.09 13.26 -6.49
C GLU A 70 4.00 13.25 -5.42
N LEU A 71 3.78 12.11 -4.74
CA LEU A 71 2.91 12.07 -3.58
C LEU A 71 3.45 12.94 -2.44
N VAL A 72 4.74 12.84 -2.11
CA VAL A 72 5.34 13.66 -1.03
C VAL A 72 5.19 15.16 -1.29
N ASP A 73 5.42 15.60 -2.52
CA ASP A 73 5.46 17.02 -2.91
C ASP A 73 4.05 17.58 -3.17
N CYS A 74 3.14 16.77 -3.72
CA CYS A 74 1.86 17.23 -4.26
C CYS A 74 0.62 16.80 -3.46
N ASP A 75 0.65 15.66 -2.77
CA ASP A 75 -0.47 15.19 -1.94
C ASP A 75 -0.42 15.81 -0.54
N THR A 76 -0.59 17.13 -0.49
CA THR A 76 -0.48 17.93 0.74
C THR A 76 -1.80 18.30 1.45
N PRO A 77 -3.01 18.10 0.89
CA PRO A 77 -4.24 18.46 1.62
C PRO A 77 -4.49 17.66 2.89
N TYR A 78 -4.04 16.40 2.95
CA TYR A 78 -4.27 15.48 4.07
C TYR A 78 -3.06 14.63 4.44
N ASN A 79 -2.11 14.41 3.53
CA ASN A 79 -0.82 13.81 3.81
C ASN A 79 0.22 14.91 4.05
N GLU A 80 1.25 14.58 4.83
CA GLU A 80 2.24 15.53 5.34
C GLU A 80 3.65 15.22 4.79
N GLY A 81 3.71 14.71 3.56
CA GLY A 81 4.96 14.36 2.90
C GLY A 81 5.80 13.37 3.71
N CYS A 82 7.04 13.74 4.01
CA CYS A 82 7.94 12.94 4.84
C CYS A 82 7.51 12.80 6.31
N SER A 83 6.55 13.62 6.78
CA SER A 83 6.03 13.54 8.16
C SER A 83 4.93 12.49 8.35
N GLY A 84 4.53 11.82 7.26
CA GLY A 84 3.58 10.71 7.27
C GLY A 84 2.31 10.99 6.47
N GLY A 85 1.48 9.96 6.36
CA GLY A 85 0.26 10.01 5.58
C GLY A 85 -0.50 8.69 5.59
N LEU A 86 -1.65 8.69 4.94
CA LEU A 86 -2.49 7.52 4.73
C LEU A 86 -2.59 7.18 3.24
N MET A 87 -2.59 5.89 2.95
CA MET A 87 -2.60 5.36 1.58
C MET A 87 -3.90 5.65 0.84
N ASP A 88 -5.03 5.75 1.56
CA ASP A 88 -6.33 6.10 0.98
C ASP A 88 -6.33 7.53 0.39
N TYR A 89 -5.68 8.48 1.07
CA TYR A 89 -5.48 9.82 0.55
C TYR A 89 -4.54 9.85 -0.64
N ALA A 90 -3.48 9.04 -0.63
CA ALA A 90 -2.59 8.89 -1.77
C ALA A 90 -3.33 8.34 -3.01
N PHE A 91 -4.14 7.28 -2.86
CA PHE A 91 -4.95 6.77 -3.96
C PHE A 91 -5.96 7.80 -4.46
N LYS A 92 -6.62 8.51 -3.55
CA LYS A 92 -7.54 9.59 -3.90
C LYS A 92 -6.83 10.72 -4.64
N PHE A 93 -5.61 11.07 -4.24
CA PHE A 93 -4.78 12.03 -4.95
C PHE A 93 -4.50 11.54 -6.36
N ILE A 94 -4.01 10.30 -6.55
CA ILE A 94 -3.71 9.73 -7.87
C ILE A 94 -4.92 9.82 -8.80
N ILE A 95 -6.12 9.47 -8.32
CA ILE A 95 -7.38 9.58 -9.08
C ILE A 95 -7.64 11.04 -9.50
N ASN A 96 -7.62 11.96 -8.54
CA ASN A 96 -7.96 13.37 -8.80
C ASN A 96 -6.89 14.09 -9.63
N ASN A 97 -5.64 13.66 -9.50
CA ASN A 97 -4.51 14.15 -10.27
C ASN A 97 -4.61 13.61 -11.71
N GLY A 98 -5.29 12.49 -11.96
CA GLY A 98 -5.37 11.86 -13.27
C GLY A 98 -4.15 10.99 -13.56
N GLY A 99 -3.56 10.41 -12.51
CA GLY A 99 -2.40 9.53 -12.56
C GLY A 99 -1.18 10.04 -11.79
N VAL A 100 -0.10 9.27 -11.92
CA VAL A 100 1.22 9.54 -11.35
C VAL A 100 2.31 9.31 -12.40
N ASP A 101 3.42 10.04 -12.28
CA ASP A 101 4.59 9.93 -13.15
C ASP A 101 5.47 8.71 -12.83
N THR A 102 6.41 8.41 -13.74
CA THR A 102 7.42 7.36 -13.56
C THR A 102 8.60 7.85 -12.71
N GLU A 103 9.32 6.91 -12.08
CA GLU A 103 10.54 7.21 -11.31
C GLU A 103 11.64 7.88 -12.15
N GLU A 104 11.75 7.53 -13.45
CA GLU A 104 12.74 8.13 -14.35
C GLU A 104 12.45 9.62 -14.57
N ASP A 105 11.16 9.95 -14.72
CA ASP A 105 10.74 11.30 -14.98
C ASP A 105 11.02 12.17 -13.76
N TYR A 106 10.55 11.79 -12.59
CA TYR A 106 10.68 12.57 -11.38
C TYR A 106 11.35 11.62 -10.38
N PRO A 107 12.64 11.79 -9.99
CA PRO A 107 13.36 10.80 -9.16
C PRO A 107 13.38 11.11 -7.66
N TYR A 108 13.41 10.08 -6.81
CA TYR A 108 13.11 10.22 -5.37
C TYR A 108 14.21 10.98 -4.62
N LYS A 109 13.79 11.95 -3.79
CA LYS A 109 14.70 12.90 -3.13
C LYS A 109 14.73 12.75 -1.61
N VAL A 110 13.83 11.94 -1.04
CA VAL A 110 13.78 11.65 0.40
C VAL A 110 13.57 12.90 1.27
N VAL A 111 13.08 14.00 0.70
CA VAL A 111 12.89 15.29 1.39
C VAL A 111 11.65 15.98 0.87
N ASP A 112 10.94 16.74 1.71
CA ASP A 112 9.80 17.52 1.25
C ASP A 112 10.24 18.56 0.20
N GLY A 113 9.63 18.48 -0.98
CA GLY A 113 9.85 19.39 -2.09
C GLY A 113 8.65 20.29 -2.35
N ARG A 114 8.71 20.96 -3.50
CA ARG A 114 7.58 21.74 -4.02
C ARG A 114 6.98 20.98 -5.18
N CYS A 115 5.66 20.75 -5.14
CA CYS A 115 4.94 20.12 -6.24
C CYS A 115 5.23 20.79 -7.60
N ASP A 116 5.82 20.03 -8.52
CA ASP A 116 6.02 20.47 -9.89
C ASP A 116 4.72 20.36 -10.70
N GLN A 117 4.03 21.50 -10.82
CA GLN A 117 2.77 21.58 -11.57
C GLN A 117 2.95 21.36 -13.08
N THR A 118 4.16 21.52 -13.62
CA THR A 118 4.40 21.43 -15.07
C THR A 118 4.42 19.99 -15.56
N ARG A 119 4.73 19.04 -14.66
CA ARG A 119 4.77 17.60 -14.97
C ARG A 119 3.45 16.88 -14.83
N LYS A 120 2.41 17.56 -14.34
CA LYS A 120 1.05 17.03 -14.21
C LYS A 120 0.42 16.46 -15.49
N ASN A 121 1.04 16.61 -16.66
CA ASN A 121 0.55 16.10 -17.94
C ASN A 121 1.34 14.90 -18.49
N ALA A 122 2.44 14.47 -17.84
CA ALA A 122 3.27 13.35 -18.30
C ALA A 122 2.78 11.97 -17.81
N LYS A 123 1.79 11.97 -16.91
CA LYS A 123 1.28 10.83 -16.14
C LYS A 123 1.06 9.57 -16.96
N VAL A 124 1.63 8.48 -16.46
CA VAL A 124 1.72 7.21 -17.19
C VAL A 124 0.77 6.16 -16.63
N VAL A 125 0.48 6.21 -15.32
CA VAL A 125 -0.39 5.22 -14.68
C VAL A 125 -1.51 5.89 -13.90
N THR A 126 -2.73 5.42 -14.12
CA THR A 126 -3.97 5.86 -13.48
C THR A 126 -4.65 4.71 -12.76
N ILE A 127 -5.41 5.01 -11.72
CA ILE A 127 -6.36 4.08 -11.11
C ILE A 127 -7.76 4.69 -11.15
N ASP A 128 -8.78 3.85 -11.25
CA ASP A 128 -10.18 4.30 -11.32
C ASP A 128 -10.79 4.49 -9.93
N SER A 129 -10.40 3.64 -8.98
CA SER A 129 -10.93 3.66 -7.60
C SER A 129 -9.99 2.94 -6.63
N TYR A 130 -10.28 3.09 -5.35
CA TYR A 130 -9.69 2.31 -4.25
C TYR A 130 -10.81 1.91 -3.28
N GLU A 131 -10.57 0.88 -2.50
CA GLU A 131 -11.56 0.37 -1.54
C GLU A 131 -10.86 -0.19 -0.29
N ASP A 132 -11.51 -0.01 0.87
CA ASP A 132 -11.03 -0.59 2.12
C ASP A 132 -11.41 -2.06 2.21
N VAL A 133 -10.44 -2.91 2.53
CA VAL A 133 -10.71 -4.29 2.95
C VAL A 133 -11.42 -4.27 4.32
N PRO A 134 -12.45 -5.12 4.53
CA PRO A 134 -13.08 -5.27 5.84
C PRO A 134 -12.05 -5.48 6.97
N ALA A 135 -12.04 -4.55 7.91
CA ALA A 135 -11.02 -4.49 8.96
C ALA A 135 -11.04 -5.74 9.84
N ASN A 136 -9.86 -6.24 10.19
CA ASN A 136 -9.64 -7.34 11.13
C ASN A 136 -10.29 -8.69 10.75
N ILE A 137 -10.58 -8.90 9.46
CA ILE A 137 -11.08 -10.18 8.94
C ILE A 137 -10.02 -10.77 8.00
N LYS A 138 -9.29 -11.78 8.49
CA LYS A 138 -8.17 -12.43 7.77
C LYS A 138 -8.60 -12.97 6.40
N GLU A 139 -9.79 -13.55 6.33
CA GLU A 139 -10.36 -14.16 5.14
C GLU A 139 -10.72 -13.11 4.09
N SER A 140 -11.16 -11.92 4.53
CA SER A 140 -11.39 -10.78 3.65
C SER A 140 -10.08 -10.27 3.06
N LEU A 141 -9.01 -10.25 3.85
CA LEU A 141 -7.68 -9.90 3.38
C LEU A 141 -7.12 -10.95 2.40
N LYS A 142 -7.27 -12.25 2.70
CA LYS A 142 -6.92 -13.34 1.76
C LYS A 142 -7.70 -13.25 0.45
N LYS A 143 -8.97 -12.86 0.51
CA LYS A 143 -9.82 -12.63 -0.66
C LYS A 143 -9.37 -11.42 -1.48
N ALA A 144 -8.94 -10.35 -0.82
CA ALA A 144 -8.34 -9.23 -1.54
C ALA A 144 -7.02 -9.64 -2.22
N PHE A 145 -6.18 -10.46 -1.57
CA PHE A 145 -4.94 -10.95 -2.15
C PHE A 145 -5.13 -11.82 -3.39
N SER A 146 -6.27 -12.50 -3.56
CA SER A 146 -6.53 -13.25 -4.80
C SER A 146 -6.70 -12.36 -6.03
N HIS A 147 -6.68 -11.04 -5.87
CA HIS A 147 -6.83 -10.09 -6.96
C HIS A 147 -5.62 -9.19 -7.18
N GLN A 148 -4.90 -8.78 -6.13
CA GLN A 148 -3.78 -7.84 -6.23
C GLN A 148 -2.96 -7.72 -4.93
N PRO A 149 -1.76 -7.13 -4.97
CA PRO A 149 -1.08 -6.58 -3.80
C PRO A 149 -1.90 -5.49 -3.08
N ILE A 150 -1.67 -5.32 -1.78
CA ILE A 150 -2.50 -4.47 -0.91
C ILE A 150 -1.61 -3.65 0.01
N SER A 151 -1.81 -2.33 0.05
CA SER A 151 -1.18 -1.48 1.07
C SER A 151 -1.84 -1.74 2.43
N VAL A 152 -1.03 -2.01 3.45
CA VAL A 152 -1.48 -2.26 4.82
C VAL A 152 -0.67 -1.43 5.80
N ALA A 153 -1.22 -1.19 6.99
CA ALA A 153 -0.50 -0.56 8.08
C ALA A 153 -0.19 -1.58 9.17
N ILE A 154 1.02 -1.52 9.73
CA ILE A 154 1.53 -2.39 10.80
C ILE A 154 2.11 -1.55 11.92
N GLU A 155 2.35 -2.17 13.08
CA GLU A 155 3.20 -1.59 14.13
C GLU A 155 4.63 -2.15 13.95
N ALA A 156 5.55 -1.28 13.54
CA ALA A 156 6.95 -1.62 13.25
C ALA A 156 7.95 -0.94 14.20
N GLY A 157 7.49 -0.04 15.09
CA GLY A 157 8.36 0.66 16.06
C GLY A 157 8.97 -0.22 17.16
N GLY A 158 8.51 -1.47 17.31
CA GLY A 158 9.03 -2.40 18.30
C GLY A 158 10.44 -2.93 17.98
N ARG A 159 11.33 -2.96 18.97
CA ARG A 159 12.73 -3.43 18.80
C ARG A 159 12.84 -4.84 18.21
N VAL A 160 11.89 -5.73 18.51
CA VAL A 160 11.91 -7.11 17.99
C VAL A 160 11.66 -7.11 16.48
N PHE A 161 10.77 -6.25 15.97
CA PHE A 161 10.53 -6.09 14.54
C PHE A 161 11.71 -5.41 13.84
N GLN A 162 12.30 -4.38 14.45
CA GLN A 162 13.49 -3.71 13.89
C GLN A 162 14.72 -4.61 13.73
N LEU A 163 14.82 -5.69 14.52
CA LEU A 163 15.93 -6.64 14.49
C LEU A 163 15.57 -7.96 13.79
N TYR A 164 14.38 -8.05 13.21
CA TYR A 164 13.99 -9.20 12.41
C TYR A 164 14.88 -9.30 11.16
N ASP A 165 15.24 -10.53 10.79
CA ASP A 165 16.16 -10.82 9.69
C ASP A 165 15.62 -11.89 8.75
N SER A 166 15.05 -12.97 9.32
CA SER A 166 14.59 -14.14 8.55
C SER A 166 13.51 -14.93 9.28
N ASP A 167 12.90 -15.89 8.57
CA ASP A 167 11.81 -16.78 8.99
C ASP A 167 10.45 -16.09 9.21
N ILE A 168 9.46 -16.78 9.78
CA ILE A 168 8.16 -16.18 10.04
C ILE A 168 8.21 -15.40 11.35
N PHE A 169 8.17 -14.06 11.27
CA PHE A 169 8.04 -13.20 12.44
C PHE A 169 6.82 -13.56 13.30
N ASP A 170 7.06 -13.94 14.56
CA ASP A 170 6.06 -14.16 15.62
C ASP A 170 6.41 -13.43 16.92
N GLY A 171 7.24 -12.40 16.80
CA GLY A 171 7.61 -11.55 17.92
C GLY A 171 6.42 -10.77 18.47
N ILE A 172 6.63 -10.18 19.64
CA ILE A 172 5.63 -9.32 20.27
C ILE A 172 5.44 -8.06 19.42
N CYS A 173 4.19 -7.78 19.05
CA CYS A 173 3.75 -6.54 18.42
C CYS A 173 2.42 -6.08 19.03
N GLY A 174 2.15 -4.79 18.99
CA GLY A 174 0.88 -4.18 19.34
C GLY A 174 0.00 -3.90 18.13
N THR A 175 -0.89 -2.94 18.28
CA THR A 175 -1.83 -2.50 17.23
C THR A 175 -1.80 -0.97 17.05
N ASN A 176 -0.78 -0.29 17.56
CA ASN A 176 -0.58 1.14 17.34
C ASN A 176 0.16 1.32 16.01
N LEU A 177 -0.61 1.23 14.92
CA LEU A 177 -0.07 1.25 13.57
C LEU A 177 0.72 2.54 13.33
N ASP A 178 1.98 2.38 12.93
CA ASP A 178 2.94 3.48 12.74
C ASP A 178 3.69 3.39 11.40
N HIS A 179 3.51 2.29 10.65
CA HIS A 179 4.25 2.04 9.42
C HIS A 179 3.37 1.45 8.32
N GLY A 180 3.47 2.02 7.12
CA GLY A 180 2.77 1.55 5.92
C GLY A 180 3.66 0.65 5.08
N VAL A 181 3.16 -0.52 4.72
CA VAL A 181 3.90 -1.54 3.95
C VAL A 181 3.03 -2.12 2.85
N LEU A 182 3.65 -2.72 1.85
CA LEU A 182 2.91 -3.45 0.82
C LEU A 182 2.84 -4.93 1.21
N ALA A 183 1.64 -5.44 1.45
CA ALA A 183 1.45 -6.87 1.54
C ALA A 183 1.25 -7.46 0.14
N VAL A 184 1.97 -8.55 -0.17
CA VAL A 184 2.08 -9.11 -1.52
C VAL A 184 1.68 -10.59 -1.59
N GLY A 185 1.19 -11.14 -0.49
CA GLY A 185 0.79 -12.55 -0.47
C GLY A 185 0.64 -13.14 0.92
N TYR A 186 0.39 -14.45 0.93
CA TYR A 186 0.28 -15.27 2.13
C TYR A 186 0.61 -16.72 1.82
N GLY A 187 0.92 -17.48 2.86
CA GLY A 187 1.09 -18.92 2.77
C GLY A 187 1.05 -19.58 4.14
N THR A 188 1.42 -20.85 4.14
CA THR A 188 1.57 -21.67 5.34
C THR A 188 2.86 -22.45 5.23
N GLU A 189 3.69 -22.39 6.25
CA GLU A 189 4.93 -23.16 6.34
C GLU A 189 4.96 -23.88 7.69
N ASN A 190 5.20 -25.20 7.70
CA ASN A 190 5.26 -26.02 8.91
C ASN A 190 4.02 -25.85 9.84
N GLY A 191 2.84 -25.63 9.24
CA GLY A 191 1.58 -25.41 9.98
C GLY A 191 1.40 -24.01 10.55
N LYS A 192 2.31 -23.07 10.25
CA LYS A 192 2.23 -21.66 10.64
C LYS A 192 1.87 -20.81 9.43
N ASP A 193 0.74 -20.11 9.53
CA ASP A 193 0.32 -19.15 8.51
C ASP A 193 1.15 -17.87 8.59
N TYR A 194 1.47 -17.29 7.43
CA TYR A 194 2.23 -16.05 7.34
C TYR A 194 1.73 -15.14 6.23
N TRP A 195 2.02 -13.85 6.37
CA TRP A 195 1.86 -12.85 5.31
C TRP A 195 3.22 -12.55 4.68
N ILE A 196 3.23 -12.29 3.38
CA ILE A 196 4.41 -11.82 2.67
C ILE A 196 4.29 -10.30 2.57
N VAL A 197 5.23 -9.59 3.17
CA VAL A 197 5.24 -8.13 3.24
C VAL A 197 6.52 -7.62 2.58
N LYS A 198 6.37 -6.69 1.64
CA LYS A 198 7.43 -5.84 1.12
C LYS A 198 7.51 -4.61 2.01
N ASN A 199 8.68 -4.37 2.55
CA ASN A 199 9.02 -3.27 3.45
C ASN A 199 10.12 -2.43 2.83
#